data_AF-A0A2R5GDR7-F1
#
_entry.id   AF-A0A2R5GDR7-F1
#
_cell.length_a   1.000
_cell.length_b   1.000
_cell.length_c   1.000
_cell.angle_alpha   90.00
_cell.angle_beta   90.00
_cell.angle_gamma   90.00
#
_symmetry.space_group_name_H-M   'P 1'
#
loop_
_entity.id
_entity.type
_entity.pdbx_description
1 polymer ?
#
loop_
_entity_poly.entity_id
_entity_poly.type
_entity_poly.pdbx_seq_one_letter_code
_entity_poly.pdbx_strand_id
1 'polypeptide(L)'
;MASRVQLVLTALVFVVSAPLSCLAQHDENCKLTQDVPAKPDPSLMQCYKFNTLSCCVSGHDSTILGVYSETLSASCLREYPLLEHFFCFGCHPEQPTFTLSNVAEPEIRVCQSLADALFELDLERCGISIGIANSLMNASNPAPDWEIGFHEPSDERQVIIPKKVFKDSETFLNAIKPPYFENYKVVIVPDDGECFSPAGRVISRFFASVLAVFVCLQASSSFSF
;
A
#
# COMPACT_ATOMS: atom_id res chain seq x y z
N MET A 1 -27.39 -46.23 62.18
CA MET A 1 -26.36 -45.18 62.17
C MET A 1 -25.40 -45.45 61.02
N ALA A 2 -25.52 -44.70 59.91
CA ALA A 2 -24.44 -44.39 58.97
C ALA A 2 -25.02 -43.45 57.90
N SER A 3 -24.63 -42.20 57.99
CA SER A 3 -24.89 -41.11 57.05
C SER A 3 -24.03 -41.29 55.80
N ARG A 4 -24.56 -40.90 54.62
CA ARG A 4 -23.81 -40.25 53.53
C ARG A 4 -24.76 -39.79 52.43
N VAL A 5 -25.05 -38.49 52.48
CA VAL A 5 -25.60 -37.67 51.39
C VAL A 5 -24.52 -37.56 50.31
N GLN A 6 -24.84 -37.83 49.05
CA GLN A 6 -24.01 -37.37 47.95
C GLN A 6 -24.86 -36.94 46.75
N LEU A 7 -24.93 -35.63 46.67
CA LEU A 7 -25.46 -34.77 45.63
C LEU A 7 -24.48 -34.81 44.45
N VAL A 8 -24.93 -35.17 43.24
CA VAL A 8 -24.13 -34.97 42.02
C VAL A 8 -24.92 -34.10 41.06
N LEU A 9 -24.38 -32.89 40.93
CA LEU A 9 -24.87 -31.74 40.20
C LEU A 9 -24.69 -31.94 38.69
N THR A 10 -25.70 -31.50 37.95
CA THR A 10 -25.76 -31.27 36.50
C THR A 10 -24.53 -30.51 35.95
N ALA A 11 -23.85 -31.09 34.96
CA ALA A 11 -22.84 -30.41 34.15
C ALA A 11 -23.52 -29.73 32.94
N LEU A 12 -23.55 -28.39 32.96
CA LEU A 12 -24.04 -27.54 31.88
C LEU A 12 -22.82 -27.10 31.06
N VAL A 13 -22.66 -27.67 29.87
CA VAL A 13 -21.56 -27.36 28.94
C VAL A 13 -21.86 -26.02 28.26
N PHE A 14 -21.20 -24.96 28.73
CA PHE A 14 -21.13 -23.69 28.00
C PHE A 14 -20.02 -23.78 26.94
N VAL A 15 -20.42 -23.92 25.68
CA VAL A 15 -19.54 -23.72 24.52
C VAL A 15 -19.28 -22.22 24.42
N VAL A 16 -18.14 -21.76 24.95
CA VAL A 16 -17.66 -20.40 24.76
C VAL A 16 -17.11 -20.28 23.33
N SER A 17 -17.93 -19.76 22.43
CA SER A 17 -17.50 -19.31 21.11
C SER A 17 -16.69 -18.02 21.27
N ALA A 18 -15.36 -18.12 21.22
CA ALA A 18 -14.50 -16.95 21.09
C ALA A 18 -14.63 -16.36 19.66
N PRO A 19 -14.78 -15.04 19.50
CA PRO A 19 -14.80 -14.42 18.19
C PRO A 19 -13.41 -14.47 17.57
N LEU A 20 -13.32 -15.16 16.44
CA LEU A 20 -12.17 -15.20 15.54
C LEU A 20 -12.08 -13.83 14.82
N SER A 21 -11.45 -12.85 15.44
CA SER A 21 -11.17 -11.58 14.76
C SER A 21 -9.97 -11.76 13.84
N CYS A 22 -10.23 -11.68 12.54
CA CYS A 22 -9.27 -11.65 11.44
C CYS A 22 -8.07 -10.74 11.74
N LEU A 23 -6.89 -11.33 11.93
CA LEU A 23 -5.66 -10.61 11.59
C LEU A 23 -5.63 -10.53 10.05
N ALA A 24 -5.58 -9.31 9.51
CA ALA A 24 -5.24 -9.11 8.11
C ALA A 24 -3.86 -9.74 7.88
N GLN A 25 -3.83 -10.88 7.19
CA GLN A 25 -2.61 -11.65 7.00
C GLN A 25 -1.78 -10.96 5.91
N HIS A 26 -0.71 -10.30 6.33
CA HIS A 26 0.32 -9.81 5.42
C HIS A 26 1.03 -11.01 4.79
N ASP A 27 1.17 -10.98 3.47
CA ASP A 27 2.03 -11.91 2.78
C ASP A 27 3.49 -11.57 3.14
N GLU A 28 4.33 -12.57 3.40
CA GLU A 28 5.77 -12.33 3.58
C GLU A 28 6.48 -12.21 2.22
N ASN A 29 5.81 -12.63 1.14
CA ASN A 29 6.36 -12.65 -0.20
C ASN A 29 6.02 -11.38 -0.99
N CYS A 30 6.97 -10.95 -1.81
CA CYS A 30 6.83 -9.88 -2.76
C CYS A 30 5.78 -10.21 -3.81
N LYS A 31 4.93 -9.22 -4.14
CA LYS A 31 3.89 -9.40 -5.17
C LYS A 31 4.45 -9.74 -6.54
N LEU A 32 5.58 -9.16 -6.93
CA LEU A 32 6.09 -9.30 -8.30
C LEU A 32 6.89 -10.59 -8.50
N THR A 33 7.66 -11.02 -7.50
CA THR A 33 8.50 -12.22 -7.59
C THR A 33 7.86 -13.44 -6.96
N GLN A 34 6.84 -13.27 -6.10
CA GLN A 34 6.25 -14.33 -5.27
C GLN A 34 7.25 -14.97 -4.30
N ASP A 35 8.36 -14.27 -4.03
CA ASP A 35 9.45 -14.68 -3.15
C ASP A 35 9.75 -13.57 -2.14
N VAL A 36 10.52 -13.88 -1.10
CA VAL A 36 11.05 -12.87 -0.17
C VAL A 36 11.95 -11.86 -0.89
N PRO A 37 12.07 -10.62 -0.39
CA PRO A 37 12.95 -9.62 -0.98
C PRO A 37 14.38 -10.13 -1.09
N ALA A 38 14.99 -9.94 -2.25
CA ALA A 38 16.33 -10.42 -2.53
C ALA A 38 17.14 -9.33 -3.24
N LYS A 39 18.47 -9.47 -3.23
CA LYS A 39 19.32 -8.56 -3.99
C LYS A 39 19.08 -8.78 -5.49
N PRO A 40 18.72 -7.75 -6.27
CA PRO A 40 18.46 -7.91 -7.70
C PRO A 40 19.76 -8.16 -8.47
N ASP A 41 19.69 -9.08 -9.43
CA ASP A 41 20.76 -9.36 -10.39
C ASP A 41 20.16 -9.54 -11.81
N PRO A 42 20.52 -8.70 -12.79
CA PRO A 42 21.38 -7.52 -12.70
C PRO A 42 20.75 -6.39 -11.88
N SER A 43 21.56 -5.39 -11.51
CA SER A 43 21.11 -4.23 -10.74
C SER A 43 20.03 -3.43 -11.48
N LEU A 44 19.08 -2.91 -10.70
CA LEU A 44 18.00 -2.01 -11.13
C LEU A 44 18.57 -0.64 -11.52
N MET A 45 18.01 -0.04 -12.55
CA MET A 45 18.39 1.26 -13.09
C MET A 45 17.43 2.37 -12.66
N GLN A 46 16.12 2.14 -12.75
CA GLN A 46 15.12 3.15 -12.38
C GLN A 46 14.94 3.19 -10.86
N CYS A 47 14.65 2.04 -10.28
CA CYS A 47 14.46 1.82 -8.85
C CYS A 47 15.78 1.47 -8.14
N TYR A 48 16.90 2.06 -8.59
CA TYR A 48 18.26 1.74 -8.16
C TYR A 48 18.49 1.88 -6.64
N LYS A 49 17.65 2.65 -5.94
CA LYS A 49 17.66 2.80 -4.48
C LYS A 49 17.44 1.47 -3.74
N PHE A 50 16.85 0.48 -4.41
CA PHE A 50 16.58 -0.86 -3.85
C PHE A 50 17.59 -1.92 -4.32
N ASN A 51 18.74 -1.54 -4.87
CA ASN A 51 19.77 -2.48 -5.32
C ASN A 51 20.44 -3.30 -4.20
N THR A 52 20.24 -2.94 -2.94
CA THR A 52 20.70 -3.72 -1.80
C THR A 52 19.73 -4.84 -1.44
N LEU A 53 18.42 -4.62 -1.63
CA LEU A 53 17.34 -5.55 -1.34
C LEU A 53 16.05 -5.04 -2.02
N SER A 54 15.42 -5.86 -2.87
CA SER A 54 14.22 -5.47 -3.63
C SER A 54 13.18 -6.59 -3.74
N CYS A 55 11.94 -6.18 -3.97
CA CYS A 55 10.82 -7.05 -4.33
C CYS A 55 10.64 -7.23 -5.85
N CYS A 56 11.58 -6.74 -6.65
CA CYS A 56 11.50 -6.78 -8.10
C CYS A 56 12.85 -7.14 -8.72
N VAL A 57 12.80 -7.57 -9.98
CA VAL A 57 13.96 -7.88 -10.82
C VAL A 57 14.12 -6.82 -11.91
N SER A 58 15.26 -6.82 -12.62
CA SER A 58 15.57 -5.84 -13.68
C SER A 58 14.53 -5.77 -14.80
N GLY A 59 13.87 -6.89 -15.12
CA GLY A 59 12.76 -6.92 -16.07
C GLY A 59 11.59 -6.04 -15.63
N HIS A 60 11.20 -6.10 -14.35
CA HIS A 60 10.14 -5.26 -13.80
C HIS A 60 10.56 -3.79 -13.75
N ASP A 61 11.81 -3.52 -13.36
CA ASP A 61 12.37 -2.17 -13.34
C ASP A 61 12.37 -1.51 -14.72
N SER A 62 12.63 -2.28 -15.78
CA SER A 62 12.58 -1.81 -17.16
C SER A 62 11.17 -1.40 -17.58
N THR A 63 10.15 -2.15 -17.15
CA THR A 63 8.75 -1.77 -17.37
C THR A 63 8.35 -0.54 -16.55
N ILE A 64 8.77 -0.47 -15.28
CA ILE A 64 8.52 0.71 -14.44
C ILE A 64 9.14 1.96 -15.07
N LEU A 65 10.36 1.88 -15.60
CA LEU A 65 11.01 2.96 -16.34
C LEU A 65 10.19 3.39 -17.56
N GLY A 66 9.67 2.44 -18.33
CA GLY A 66 8.83 2.71 -19.50
C GLY A 66 7.59 3.53 -19.12
N VAL A 67 6.81 3.02 -18.17
CA VAL A 67 5.58 3.69 -17.71
C VAL A 67 5.88 5.06 -17.07
N TYR A 68 6.94 5.15 -16.26
CA TYR A 68 7.34 6.41 -15.64
C TYR A 68 7.80 7.45 -16.69
N SER A 69 8.46 7.01 -17.76
CA SER A 69 8.90 7.86 -18.88
C SER A 69 7.78 8.26 -19.84
N GLU A 70 6.68 7.52 -19.86
CA GLU A 70 5.44 7.93 -20.54
C GLU A 70 4.68 8.96 -19.70
N THR A 71 4.74 8.81 -18.38
CA THR A 71 4.05 9.66 -17.40
C THR A 71 4.67 11.05 -17.28
N LEU A 72 6.01 11.15 -17.30
CA LEU A 72 6.75 12.41 -17.21
C LEU A 72 7.61 12.64 -18.46
N SER A 73 7.83 13.90 -18.83
CA SER A 73 8.81 14.21 -19.86
C SER A 73 10.23 13.76 -19.45
N ALA A 74 11.06 13.40 -20.44
CA ALA A 74 12.42 12.90 -20.18
C ALA A 74 13.29 13.87 -19.36
N SER A 75 13.07 15.17 -19.49
CA SER A 75 13.75 16.22 -18.72
C SER A 75 13.41 16.21 -17.23
N CYS A 76 12.26 15.63 -16.87
CA CYS A 76 11.66 15.72 -15.54
C CYS A 76 11.75 14.42 -14.73
N LEU A 77 12.28 13.33 -15.32
CA LEU A 77 12.32 12.02 -14.67
C LEU A 77 13.03 12.03 -13.31
N ARG A 78 13.98 12.95 -13.10
CA ARG A 78 14.76 13.06 -11.87
C ARG A 78 14.31 14.20 -10.95
N GLU A 79 13.27 14.96 -11.33
CA GLU A 79 12.81 16.14 -10.59
C GLU A 79 11.90 15.77 -9.42
N TYR A 80 11.18 14.64 -9.52
CA TYR A 80 10.18 14.22 -8.55
C TYR A 80 10.57 12.90 -7.84
N PRO A 81 11.53 12.93 -6.90
CA PRO A 81 12.01 11.71 -6.24
C PRO A 81 10.95 11.01 -5.40
N LEU A 82 9.93 11.73 -4.91
CA LEU A 82 8.80 11.13 -4.19
C LEU A 82 7.89 10.34 -5.14
N LEU A 83 7.61 10.90 -6.32
CA LEU A 83 6.81 10.23 -7.34
C LEU A 83 7.54 9.01 -7.89
N GLU A 84 8.85 9.13 -8.16
CA GLU A 84 9.71 7.99 -8.50
C GLU A 84 9.62 6.88 -7.45
N HIS A 85 9.68 7.22 -6.16
CA HIS A 85 9.60 6.24 -5.09
C HIS A 85 8.23 5.54 -5.03
N PHE A 86 7.15 6.27 -5.32
CA PHE A 86 5.81 5.70 -5.44
C PHE A 86 5.68 4.76 -6.64
N PHE A 87 6.21 5.13 -7.81
CA PHE A 87 6.24 4.26 -8.99
C PHE A 87 7.09 3.00 -8.75
N CYS A 88 8.15 3.13 -7.96
CA CYS A 88 8.99 2.00 -7.56
C CYS A 88 8.43 1.19 -6.38
N PHE A 89 7.18 1.39 -5.95
CA PHE A 89 6.57 0.67 -4.84
C PHE A 89 6.71 -0.86 -4.95
N GLY A 90 6.51 -1.42 -6.15
CA GLY A 90 6.65 -2.86 -6.39
C GLY A 90 8.07 -3.41 -6.15
N CYS A 91 9.08 -2.55 -6.17
CA CYS A 91 10.46 -2.91 -5.89
C CYS A 91 10.84 -2.73 -4.42
N HIS A 92 10.02 -2.06 -3.61
CA HIS A 92 10.33 -1.78 -2.22
C HIS A 92 10.40 -3.10 -1.41
N PRO A 93 11.43 -3.32 -0.56
CA PRO A 93 11.58 -4.59 0.16
C PRO A 93 10.45 -4.86 1.17
N GLU A 94 9.84 -3.81 1.73
CA GLU A 94 8.68 -3.95 2.63
C GLU A 94 7.33 -3.84 1.91
N GLN A 95 7.31 -3.93 0.56
CA GLN A 95 6.07 -3.92 -0.22
C GLN A 95 4.99 -4.88 0.31
N PRO A 96 5.31 -6.12 0.77
CA PRO A 96 4.30 -7.04 1.28
C PRO A 96 3.58 -6.54 2.55
N THR A 97 4.29 -5.79 3.40
CA THR A 97 3.73 -5.16 4.61
C THR A 97 2.66 -4.12 4.29
N PHE A 98 2.69 -3.52 3.11
CA PHE A 98 1.77 -2.45 2.73
C PHE A 98 0.75 -2.87 1.68
N THR A 99 0.71 -4.16 1.35
CA THR A 99 -0.15 -4.71 0.30
C THR A 99 -1.08 -5.77 0.86
N LEU A 100 -2.38 -5.57 0.70
CA LEU A 100 -3.39 -6.54 1.10
C LEU A 100 -3.94 -7.21 -0.16
N SER A 101 -3.46 -8.43 -0.43
CA SER A 101 -3.88 -9.22 -1.60
C SER A 101 -5.00 -10.22 -1.31
N ASN A 102 -5.23 -10.55 -0.03
CA ASN A 102 -6.14 -11.63 0.41
C ASN A 102 -7.54 -11.12 0.79
N VAL A 103 -7.93 -9.97 0.28
CA VAL A 103 -9.21 -9.29 0.57
C VAL A 103 -10.04 -9.19 -0.71
N ALA A 104 -11.34 -8.94 -0.56
CA ALA A 104 -12.26 -8.87 -1.71
C ALA A 104 -11.85 -7.82 -2.75
N GLU A 105 -11.31 -6.70 -2.27
CA GLU A 105 -10.72 -5.65 -3.10
C GLU A 105 -9.25 -5.48 -2.70
N PRO A 106 -8.28 -5.94 -3.50
CA PRO A 106 -6.88 -5.85 -3.15
C PRO A 106 -6.45 -4.38 -3.05
N GLU A 107 -5.66 -4.03 -2.04
CA GLU A 107 -5.31 -2.63 -1.77
C GLU A 107 -3.85 -2.42 -1.39
N ILE A 108 -3.35 -1.20 -1.66
CA ILE A 108 -2.06 -0.67 -1.20
C ILE A 108 -2.35 0.43 -0.17
N ARG A 109 -1.73 0.30 1.00
CA ARG A 109 -1.84 1.29 2.08
C ARG A 109 -0.74 2.34 1.98
N VAL A 110 -1.13 3.58 1.69
CA VAL A 110 -0.20 4.72 1.56
C VAL A 110 -0.40 5.66 2.74
N CYS A 111 0.69 6.17 3.31
CA CYS A 111 0.61 7.11 4.42
C CYS A 111 0.02 8.44 3.95
N GLN A 112 -0.81 9.07 4.80
CA GLN A 112 -1.40 10.38 4.54
C GLN A 112 -0.34 11.42 4.13
N SER A 113 0.77 11.50 4.85
CA SER A 113 1.86 12.44 4.54
C SER A 113 2.47 12.24 3.14
N LEU A 114 2.59 11.00 2.67
CA LEU A 114 3.06 10.72 1.31
C LEU A 114 2.00 11.13 0.29
N ALA A 115 0.74 10.77 0.53
CA ALA A 115 -0.35 11.09 -0.37
C ALA A 115 -0.53 12.60 -0.54
N ASP A 116 -0.47 13.34 0.55
CA ASP A 116 -0.53 14.80 0.54
C ASP A 116 0.69 15.38 -0.18
N ALA A 117 1.91 14.92 0.12
CA ALA A 117 3.11 15.40 -0.54
C ALA A 117 3.10 15.16 -2.07
N LEU A 118 2.55 14.02 -2.52
CA LEU A 118 2.37 13.72 -3.95
C LEU A 118 1.30 14.61 -4.59
N PHE A 119 0.22 14.89 -3.86
CA PHE A 119 -0.88 15.75 -4.33
C PHE A 119 -0.50 17.24 -4.39
N GLU A 120 0.42 17.66 -3.53
CA GLU A 120 1.00 19.00 -3.47
C GLU A 120 2.12 19.23 -4.49
N LEU A 121 2.50 18.22 -5.30
CA LEU A 121 3.58 18.37 -6.26
C LEU A 121 3.29 19.46 -7.28
N ASP A 122 4.22 20.40 -7.40
CA ASP A 122 4.23 21.40 -8.46
C ASP A 122 4.72 20.77 -9.77
N LEU A 123 3.75 20.41 -10.60
CA LEU A 123 3.97 19.76 -11.89
C LEU A 123 3.87 20.76 -13.06
N GLU A 124 3.89 22.07 -12.78
CA GLU A 124 3.74 23.12 -13.80
C GLU A 124 4.82 23.09 -14.88
N ARG A 125 6.06 22.73 -14.51
CA ARG A 125 7.19 22.68 -15.46
C ARG A 125 7.24 21.41 -16.27
N CYS A 126 6.75 20.33 -15.70
CA CYS A 126 7.03 18.99 -16.19
C CYS A 126 5.83 18.29 -16.79
N GLY A 127 4.63 18.63 -16.31
CA GLY A 127 3.38 17.97 -16.65
C GLY A 127 3.38 16.48 -16.30
N ILE A 128 2.24 15.98 -15.85
CA ILE A 128 2.00 14.54 -15.88
C ILE A 128 1.13 14.24 -17.10
N SER A 129 1.67 13.46 -18.03
CA SER A 129 0.94 12.89 -19.15
C SER A 129 0.16 11.67 -18.65
N ILE A 130 -0.93 11.91 -17.92
CA ILE A 130 -1.87 10.84 -17.57
C ILE A 130 -2.74 10.58 -18.80
N GLY A 131 -3.08 9.32 -19.08
CA GLY A 131 -4.16 8.99 -20.02
C GLY A 131 -5.51 9.48 -19.48
N ILE A 132 -5.76 10.78 -19.63
CA ILE A 132 -6.89 11.51 -19.03
C ILE A 132 -8.23 10.87 -19.45
N ALA A 133 -8.33 10.35 -20.67
CA ALA A 133 -9.53 9.71 -21.19
C ALA A 133 -9.98 8.46 -20.40
N ASN A 134 -9.05 7.69 -19.81
CA ASN A 134 -9.39 6.48 -19.06
C ASN A 134 -9.55 6.73 -17.55
N SER A 135 -8.83 7.72 -17.00
CA SER A 135 -8.93 8.07 -15.57
C SER A 135 -10.15 8.95 -15.25
N LEU A 136 -10.59 9.79 -16.19
CA LEU A 136 -11.77 10.64 -15.97
C LEU A 136 -13.11 9.93 -16.14
N MET A 137 -13.16 8.83 -16.91
CA MET A 137 -14.39 8.04 -17.02
C MET A 137 -14.74 7.31 -15.71
N ASN A 138 -13.78 7.17 -14.79
CA ASN A 138 -14.01 6.67 -13.42
C ASN A 138 -13.96 7.76 -12.34
N ALA A 139 -13.49 8.97 -12.64
CA ALA A 139 -13.58 10.13 -11.76
C ALA A 139 -15.03 10.65 -11.79
N SER A 140 -15.89 10.02 -11.01
CA SER A 140 -17.35 10.28 -10.96
C SER A 140 -17.72 11.70 -10.49
N ASN A 141 -16.75 12.55 -10.17
CA ASN A 141 -16.89 13.98 -9.86
C ASN A 141 -15.53 14.68 -9.99
N PRO A 142 -15.17 15.21 -11.15
CA PRO A 142 -14.00 16.07 -11.21
C PRO A 142 -14.30 17.45 -10.58
N ALA A 143 -13.26 18.26 -10.30
CA ALA A 143 -13.45 19.55 -9.63
C ALA A 143 -14.44 20.47 -10.41
N PRO A 144 -15.29 21.25 -9.71
CA PRO A 144 -16.43 21.97 -10.33
C PRO A 144 -16.03 23.04 -11.36
N ASP A 145 -14.78 23.50 -11.35
CA ASP A 145 -14.27 24.55 -12.25
C ASP A 145 -13.39 23.99 -13.38
N TRP A 146 -13.33 22.67 -13.53
CA TRP A 146 -12.59 22.03 -14.60
C TRP A 146 -13.57 21.65 -15.72
N GLU A 147 -13.35 22.16 -16.93
CA GLU A 147 -14.11 21.76 -18.11
C GLU A 147 -13.32 20.69 -18.87
N ILE A 148 -13.88 19.47 -18.98
CA ILE A 148 -13.52 18.51 -20.03
C ILE A 148 -14.00 19.12 -21.33
N GLY A 149 -13.17 19.94 -21.99
CA GLY A 149 -13.63 20.60 -23.21
C GLY A 149 -12.75 21.64 -23.86
N PHE A 150 -11.67 22.10 -23.23
CA PHE A 150 -10.80 23.12 -23.86
C PHE A 150 -9.50 22.60 -24.48
N HIS A 151 -9.26 21.29 -24.43
CA HIS A 151 -8.13 20.68 -25.11
C HIS A 151 -8.63 19.41 -25.80
N GLU A 152 -8.64 19.43 -27.14
CA GLU A 152 -8.80 18.22 -27.93
C GLU A 152 -7.81 17.15 -27.41
N PRO A 153 -8.16 15.85 -27.48
CA PRO A 153 -7.17 14.78 -27.38
C PRO A 153 -6.23 14.88 -28.58
N SER A 154 -5.33 15.86 -28.56
CA SER A 154 -4.17 15.89 -29.44
C SER A 154 -3.10 14.97 -28.85
N ASP A 155 -2.17 14.51 -29.68
CA ASP A 155 -0.96 13.81 -29.26
C ASP A 155 -0.02 14.67 -28.36
N GLU A 156 -0.48 15.83 -27.89
CA GLU A 156 0.28 16.78 -27.09
C GLU A 156 0.08 16.52 -25.59
N ARG A 157 1.19 16.27 -24.90
CA ARG A 157 1.25 16.03 -23.44
C ARG A 157 0.57 17.18 -22.69
N GLN A 158 -0.50 16.88 -21.94
CA GLN A 158 -1.20 17.87 -21.14
C GLN A 158 -0.54 18.03 -19.77
N VAL A 159 -0.30 19.28 -19.35
CA VAL A 159 0.27 19.58 -18.03
C VAL A 159 -0.85 19.55 -17.00
N ILE A 160 -0.86 18.49 -16.18
CA ILE A 160 -1.81 18.33 -15.08
C ILE A 160 -1.19 18.78 -13.77
N ILE A 161 -1.93 19.59 -13.02
CA ILE A 161 -1.65 19.91 -11.62
C ILE A 161 -2.68 19.16 -10.78
N PRO A 162 -2.28 18.22 -9.90
CA PRO A 162 -3.20 17.30 -9.24
C PRO A 162 -4.37 18.01 -8.55
N LYS A 163 -4.09 19.05 -7.77
CA LYS A 163 -5.09 19.85 -7.06
C LYS A 163 -6.13 20.54 -7.94
N LYS A 164 -5.79 20.82 -9.20
CA LYS A 164 -6.71 21.49 -10.14
C LYS A 164 -7.65 20.49 -10.81
N VAL A 165 -7.25 19.22 -10.90
CA VAL A 165 -7.98 18.19 -11.66
C VAL A 165 -8.70 17.21 -10.74
N PHE A 166 -8.05 16.78 -9.66
CA PHE A 166 -8.59 15.80 -8.72
C PHE A 166 -9.07 16.48 -7.44
N LYS A 167 -10.18 15.97 -6.89
CA LYS A 167 -10.80 16.48 -5.67
C LYS A 167 -9.94 16.24 -4.43
N ASP A 168 -9.28 15.10 -4.38
CA ASP A 168 -8.49 14.64 -3.22
C ASP A 168 -7.31 13.77 -3.69
N SER A 169 -6.38 13.55 -2.75
CA SER A 169 -5.17 12.75 -2.96
C SER A 169 -5.48 11.28 -3.26
N GLU A 170 -6.56 10.71 -2.70
CA GLU A 170 -6.95 9.32 -2.95
C GLU A 170 -7.33 9.10 -4.42
N THR A 171 -8.17 9.99 -4.96
CA THR A 171 -8.59 9.94 -6.36
C THR A 171 -7.39 10.11 -7.30
N PHE A 172 -6.47 11.02 -6.96
CA PHE A 172 -5.24 11.21 -7.72
C PHE A 172 -4.35 9.97 -7.72
N LEU A 173 -4.03 9.41 -6.55
CA LEU A 173 -3.15 8.23 -6.48
C LEU A 173 -3.77 6.99 -7.14
N ASN A 174 -5.10 6.86 -7.12
CA ASN A 174 -5.80 5.80 -7.85
C ASN A 174 -5.80 6.02 -9.38
N ALA A 175 -5.53 7.23 -9.87
CA ALA A 175 -5.35 7.52 -11.29
C ALA A 175 -3.91 7.23 -11.78
N ILE A 176 -2.91 7.40 -10.90
CA ILE A 176 -1.48 7.23 -11.21
C ILE A 176 -0.85 6.04 -10.48
N LYS A 177 -1.57 4.91 -10.42
CA LYS A 177 -1.15 3.74 -9.66
C LYS A 177 0.25 3.26 -10.06
N PRO A 178 1.03 2.67 -9.11
CA PRO A 178 2.30 2.05 -9.45
C PRO A 178 2.10 0.93 -10.48
N PRO A 179 3.04 0.75 -11.43
CA PRO A 179 3.00 -0.36 -12.38
C PRO A 179 2.88 -1.71 -11.67
N TYR A 180 2.13 -2.65 -12.26
CA TYR A 180 1.79 -3.98 -11.71
C TYR A 180 0.75 -4.00 -10.58
N PHE A 181 0.21 -2.84 -10.22
CA PHE A 181 -0.84 -2.70 -9.21
C PHE A 181 -2.10 -2.06 -9.77
N GLU A 182 -2.35 -2.21 -11.07
CA GLU A 182 -3.48 -1.60 -11.78
C GLU A 182 -4.84 -2.04 -11.17
N ASN A 183 -4.90 -3.29 -10.74
CA ASN A 183 -6.07 -3.90 -10.10
C ASN A 183 -6.15 -3.67 -8.58
N TYR A 184 -5.20 -2.96 -7.98
CA TYR A 184 -5.23 -2.63 -6.55
C TYR A 184 -5.86 -1.26 -6.32
N LYS A 185 -6.59 -1.09 -5.23
CA LYS A 185 -7.02 0.22 -4.76
C LYS A 185 -5.93 0.86 -3.92
N VAL A 186 -5.60 2.12 -4.14
CA VAL A 186 -4.76 2.88 -3.22
C VAL A 186 -5.65 3.43 -2.12
N VAL A 187 -5.36 3.06 -0.87
CA VAL A 187 -6.07 3.53 0.32
C VAL A 187 -5.12 4.36 1.16
N ILE A 188 -5.56 5.57 1.49
CA ILE A 188 -4.81 6.47 2.35
C ILE A 188 -5.13 6.15 3.80
N VAL A 189 -4.10 5.96 4.60
CA VAL A 189 -4.22 5.69 6.02
C VAL A 189 -3.41 6.69 6.85
N PRO A 190 -3.79 6.91 8.13
CA PRO A 190 -3.03 7.75 9.05
C PRO A 190 -1.56 7.34 9.16
N ASP A 191 -0.66 8.31 9.36
CA ASP A 191 0.80 8.09 9.41
C ASP A 191 1.27 7.24 10.61
N ASP A 192 0.43 7.04 11.62
CA ASP A 192 0.67 6.14 12.76
C ASP A 192 0.28 4.68 12.48
N GLY A 193 -0.37 4.43 11.34
CA GLY A 193 -0.69 3.08 10.85
C GLY A 193 0.47 2.39 10.13
N GLU A 194 0.22 1.15 9.71
CA GLU A 194 1.09 0.44 8.77
C GLU A 194 0.82 0.94 7.35
N CYS A 195 1.74 1.73 6.83
CA CYS A 195 1.57 2.37 5.54
C CYS A 195 2.91 2.66 4.87
N PHE A 196 2.86 2.74 3.55
CA PHE A 196 4.02 3.04 2.74
C PHE A 196 4.36 4.53 2.78
N SER A 197 5.62 4.84 3.12
CA SER A 197 6.21 6.17 2.97
C SER A 197 7.73 6.06 2.68
N PRO A 198 8.28 6.84 1.73
CA PRO A 198 9.72 6.92 1.46
C PRO A 198 10.52 7.44 2.66
N ALA A 199 9.89 8.28 3.49
CA ALA A 199 10.46 8.74 4.75
C ALA A 199 10.27 7.61 5.77
N GLY A 200 11.15 6.61 5.71
CA GLY A 200 11.07 5.42 6.53
C GLY A 200 10.80 5.76 8.00
N ARG A 201 9.58 5.50 8.47
CA ARG A 201 9.37 5.18 9.87
C ARG A 201 9.77 3.73 10.01
N VAL A 202 10.99 3.50 10.48
CA VAL A 202 11.38 2.21 11.04
C VAL A 202 10.48 1.98 12.25
N ILE A 203 9.27 1.45 12.04
CA ILE A 203 8.46 0.92 13.13
C ILE A 203 9.15 -0.40 13.49
N SER A 204 10.20 -0.30 14.30
CA SER A 204 10.90 -1.43 14.89
C SER A 204 9.89 -2.21 15.73
N ARG A 205 9.23 -3.20 15.13
CA ARG A 205 8.38 -4.17 15.82
C ARG A 205 9.21 -5.30 16.43
N PHE A 206 10.39 -4.99 16.97
CA PHE A 206 11.22 -5.98 17.67
C PHE A 206 10.91 -6.16 19.16
N PHE A 207 9.92 -5.45 19.73
CA PHE A 207 9.64 -5.56 21.18
C PHE A 207 8.21 -5.93 21.61
N ALA A 208 7.27 -6.19 20.68
CA ALA A 208 5.89 -6.54 21.06
C ALA A 208 5.60 -8.06 21.13
N SER A 209 6.51 -8.91 20.67
CA SER A 209 6.30 -10.36 20.59
C SER A 209 6.61 -11.13 21.88
N VAL A 210 7.26 -10.51 22.87
CA VAL A 210 7.52 -11.20 24.17
C VAL A 210 6.37 -11.00 25.17
N LEU A 211 5.63 -9.89 25.09
CA LEU A 211 4.53 -9.59 26.03
C LEU A 211 3.19 -10.22 25.61
N ALA A 212 2.90 -10.34 24.31
CA ALA A 212 1.68 -11.01 23.84
C ALA A 212 1.69 -12.52 24.11
N VAL A 213 2.86 -13.16 24.01
CA VAL A 213 3.03 -14.58 24.37
C VAL A 213 2.88 -14.79 25.88
N PHE A 214 3.35 -13.86 26.72
CA PHE A 214 3.20 -13.94 28.17
C PHE A 214 1.74 -13.76 28.63
N VAL A 215 0.98 -12.86 28.01
CA VAL A 215 -0.44 -12.65 28.37
C VAL A 215 -1.30 -13.85 27.92
N CYS A 216 -1.01 -14.46 26.76
CA CYS A 216 -1.67 -15.70 26.35
C CYS A 216 -1.28 -16.92 27.22
N LEU A 217 -0.05 -16.99 27.72
CA LEU A 217 0.42 -18.07 28.61
C LEU A 217 -0.05 -17.93 30.07
N GLN A 218 -0.29 -16.73 30.58
CA GLN A 218 -0.80 -16.56 31.95
C GLN A 218 -2.31 -16.77 32.09
N ALA A 219 -3.06 -16.72 30.98
CA ALA A 219 -4.48 -17.04 30.98
C ALA A 219 -4.75 -18.55 31.16
N SER A 220 -3.79 -19.44 30.84
CA SER A 220 -3.96 -20.89 30.97
C SER A 220 -3.57 -21.45 32.35
N SER A 221 -2.86 -20.69 33.19
CA SER A 221 -2.42 -21.15 34.51
C SER A 221 -3.33 -20.76 35.68
N SER A 222 -4.37 -19.95 35.44
CA SER A 222 -5.30 -19.50 36.48
C SER A 222 -6.55 -20.40 36.65
N PHE A 223 -6.66 -21.49 35.87
CA PHE A 223 -7.70 -22.51 36.02
C PHE A 223 -7.12 -23.80 36.62
N SER A 224 -6.75 -23.75 37.88
CA SER A 224 -6.59 -24.94 38.72
C SER A 224 -6.77 -24.53 40.19
N PHE A 225 -8.02 -24.43 40.62
CA PHE A 225 -8.48 -24.68 41.99
C PHE A 225 -9.95 -25.12 41.93
#